data_AF-A0A0D3K953-F1
#
_entry.id   AF-A0A0D3K953-F1
#
_cell.length_a   1.000
_cell.length_b   1.000
_cell.length_c   1.000
_cell.angle_alpha   90.00
_cell.angle_beta   90.00
_cell.angle_gamma   90.00
#
_symmetry.space_group_name_H-M   'P 1'
#
loop_
_entity.id
_entity.type
_entity.pdbx_description
1 polymer ?
#
loop_
_entity_poly.entity_id
_entity_poly.type
_entity_poly.pdbx_seq_one_letter_code
_entity_poly.pdbx_strand_id
1 'polypeptide(L)'
;DLWRKLGGGDLEPVLASGAVALLDAQWIISHAEAGGVLAHRQALPEEAFLSLADLVEATDSIPYEEWLPVAALSYPWLTKDHPDPRGANLARVAKALKALLTRGPVTRLGVFWDFGSLHQHPDPANGVLRTEEHNALFKEGLGCLGTLYSHQHTWVLRLTSFPDGHKAEDQAEGTNVAKYFDRGWCFTEQSWASLTKASFLSLDLGKMRAGVEYDCNSLIEDCVQDGGRRPPLLPSAFAAELETKSFTNGKDDKPLVKRLYEAAFEEQFGMATVLDYQGLGWGDAEAAQLAEVLASGAAPRLETLQLGCNKIGDEGCKALAAALGKEGAAPRLEELRLGDNEIGDEGCKALATALKEGAAPSLKARDAPFSTRPFPAQCSSRLPS
;
A
#
# COMPACT_ATOMS: atom_id res chain seq x y z
N ASP A 1 -9.70 -9.25 -21.92
CA ASP A 1 -8.74 -9.60 -20.86
C ASP A 1 -8.60 -8.39 -19.94
N LEU A 2 -9.51 -8.28 -18.95
CA LEU A 2 -9.55 -7.14 -18.03
C LEU A 2 -8.36 -7.14 -17.06
N TRP A 3 -7.89 -8.34 -16.68
CA TRP A 3 -6.67 -8.55 -15.89
C TRP A 3 -5.48 -7.76 -16.42
N ARG A 4 -5.12 -7.95 -17.70
CA ARG A 4 -4.00 -7.21 -18.32
C ARG A 4 -4.28 -5.73 -18.50
N LYS A 5 -5.54 -5.34 -18.75
CA LYS A 5 -5.92 -3.92 -18.85
C LYS A 5 -5.70 -3.18 -17.52
N LEU A 6 -5.89 -3.88 -16.40
CA LEU A 6 -5.62 -3.37 -15.07
C LEU A 6 -4.15 -3.57 -14.64
N GLY A 7 -3.24 -3.97 -15.52
CA GLY A 7 -1.81 -4.13 -15.19
C GLY A 7 -1.44 -5.49 -14.59
N GLY A 8 -2.38 -6.44 -14.45
CA GLY A 8 -2.10 -7.77 -13.90
C GLY A 8 -1.03 -8.56 -14.66
N GLY A 9 -0.75 -8.18 -15.91
CA GLY A 9 0.37 -8.69 -16.70
C GLY A 9 1.73 -8.55 -16.01
N ASP A 10 1.91 -7.53 -15.18
CA ASP A 10 3.15 -7.28 -14.43
C ASP A 10 3.42 -8.37 -13.37
N LEU A 11 2.37 -9.09 -12.94
CA LEU A 11 2.45 -10.17 -11.95
C LEU A 11 2.55 -11.56 -12.59
N GLU A 12 2.18 -11.71 -13.86
CA GLU A 12 2.17 -13.00 -14.56
C GLU A 12 3.52 -13.74 -14.52
N PRO A 13 4.69 -13.10 -14.75
CA PRO A 13 5.97 -13.80 -14.77
C PRO A 13 6.30 -14.52 -13.45
N VAL A 14 6.10 -13.84 -12.32
CA VAL A 14 6.46 -14.38 -10.99
C VAL A 14 5.44 -15.38 -10.45
N LEU A 15 4.19 -15.30 -10.91
CA LEU A 15 3.18 -16.31 -10.66
C LEU A 15 3.45 -17.57 -11.50
N ALA A 16 3.80 -17.40 -12.77
CA ALA A 16 4.07 -18.51 -13.70
C ALA A 16 5.34 -19.28 -13.35
N SER A 17 6.39 -18.61 -12.87
CA SER A 17 7.63 -19.26 -12.42
C SER A 17 7.47 -19.99 -11.08
N GLY A 18 6.40 -19.69 -10.33
CA GLY A 18 6.23 -20.14 -8.95
C GLY A 18 7.13 -19.39 -7.95
N ALA A 19 7.79 -18.30 -8.35
CA ALA A 19 8.54 -17.45 -7.42
C ALA A 19 7.63 -16.90 -6.30
N VAL A 20 6.40 -16.53 -6.67
CA VAL A 20 5.34 -16.10 -5.75
C VAL A 20 4.14 -17.04 -5.84
N ALA A 21 3.60 -17.41 -4.68
CA ALA A 21 2.30 -18.07 -4.56
C ALA A 21 1.34 -17.19 -3.75
N LEU A 22 0.12 -16.98 -4.24
CA LEU A 22 -0.90 -16.19 -3.53
C LEU A 22 -1.83 -17.14 -2.78
N LEU A 23 -2.01 -16.89 -1.48
CA LEU A 23 -2.92 -17.67 -0.67
C LEU A 23 -4.36 -17.29 -0.97
N ASP A 24 -5.28 -18.26 -0.97
CA ASP A 24 -6.71 -17.99 -1.07
C ASP A 24 -7.20 -17.33 0.23
N ALA A 25 -7.79 -16.14 0.13
CA ALA A 25 -8.42 -15.46 1.25
C ALA A 25 -9.47 -16.35 1.96
N GLN A 26 -10.23 -17.16 1.21
CA GLN A 26 -11.24 -18.06 1.79
C GLN A 26 -10.60 -19.19 2.61
N TRP A 27 -9.45 -19.70 2.17
CA TRP A 27 -8.65 -20.66 2.92
C TRP A 27 -8.08 -20.02 4.20
N ILE A 28 -7.52 -18.81 4.10
CA ILE A 28 -6.99 -18.06 5.26
C ILE A 28 -8.09 -17.88 6.32
N ILE A 29 -9.29 -17.46 5.90
CA ILE A 29 -10.43 -17.27 6.80
C ILE A 29 -10.78 -18.57 7.51
N SER A 30 -10.95 -19.65 6.75
CA SER A 30 -11.33 -20.97 7.29
C SER A 30 -10.28 -21.51 8.25
N HIS A 31 -8.99 -21.36 7.90
CA HIS A 31 -7.86 -21.78 8.74
C HIS A 31 -7.80 -21.01 10.06
N ALA A 32 -8.04 -19.69 10.02
CA ALA A 32 -8.10 -18.84 11.20
C ALA A 32 -9.31 -19.17 12.10
N GLU A 33 -10.49 -19.38 11.53
CA GLU A 33 -11.71 -19.74 12.26
C GLU A 33 -11.58 -21.12 12.93
N ALA A 34 -10.77 -22.03 12.38
CA ALA A 34 -10.40 -23.30 12.99
C ALA A 34 -9.35 -23.18 14.12
N GLY A 35 -8.86 -21.96 14.42
CA GLY A 35 -7.81 -21.73 15.42
C GLY A 35 -6.41 -22.10 14.93
N GLY A 36 -6.20 -22.15 13.62
CA GLY A 36 -4.92 -22.48 13.02
C GLY A 36 -3.84 -21.40 13.21
N VAL A 37 -2.61 -21.79 12.92
CA VAL A 37 -1.46 -20.88 12.77
C VAL A 37 -0.92 -21.09 11.35
N LEU A 38 -0.56 -19.99 10.68
CA LEU A 38 -0.04 -20.07 9.31
C LEU A 38 1.32 -20.79 9.32
N ALA A 39 1.46 -21.87 8.56
CA ALA A 39 2.75 -22.53 8.35
C ALA A 39 3.54 -21.85 7.21
N HIS A 40 4.84 -22.11 7.14
CA HIS A 40 5.67 -21.65 6.03
C HIS A 40 5.20 -22.26 4.71
N ARG A 41 5.45 -21.58 3.58
CA ARG A 41 4.98 -21.96 2.23
C ARG A 41 5.01 -23.45 1.92
N GLN A 42 6.14 -24.11 2.16
CA GLN A 42 6.34 -25.53 1.78
C GLN A 42 5.54 -26.53 2.63
N ALA A 43 4.99 -26.11 3.77
CA ALA A 43 4.13 -26.94 4.62
C ALA A 43 2.63 -26.68 4.40
N LEU A 44 2.28 -25.71 3.57
CA LEU A 44 0.89 -25.43 3.21
C LEU A 44 0.39 -26.41 2.15
N PRO A 45 -0.88 -26.82 2.23
CA PRO A 45 -1.46 -27.71 1.23
C PRO A 45 -1.77 -26.96 -0.08
N GLU A 46 -1.96 -27.68 -1.18
CA GLU A 46 -2.14 -27.09 -2.52
C GLU A 46 -3.40 -26.20 -2.59
N GLU A 47 -4.48 -26.61 -1.92
CA GLU A 47 -5.74 -25.85 -1.83
C GLU A 47 -5.61 -24.52 -1.07
N ALA A 48 -4.47 -24.25 -0.43
CA ALA A 48 -4.22 -22.96 0.20
C ALA A 48 -3.95 -21.84 -0.81
N PHE A 49 -3.73 -22.16 -2.09
CA PHE A 49 -3.26 -21.23 -3.10
C PHE A 49 -4.24 -21.03 -4.26
N LEU A 50 -4.28 -19.82 -4.82
CA LEU A 50 -4.98 -19.52 -6.06
C LEU A 50 -4.04 -19.61 -7.27
N SER A 51 -4.57 -20.09 -8.39
CA SER A 51 -3.89 -20.07 -9.68
C SER A 51 -4.08 -18.72 -10.40
N LEU A 52 -3.27 -18.46 -11.42
CA LEU A 52 -3.47 -17.30 -12.31
C LEU A 52 -4.87 -17.32 -12.96
N ALA A 53 -5.39 -18.49 -13.32
CA ALA A 53 -6.72 -18.61 -13.91
C ALA A 53 -7.81 -18.14 -12.94
N ASP A 54 -7.68 -18.48 -11.65
CA ASP A 54 -8.62 -18.03 -10.62
C ASP A 54 -8.62 -16.51 -10.46
N LEU A 55 -7.44 -15.87 -10.56
CA LEU A 55 -7.31 -14.40 -10.46
C LEU A 55 -7.90 -13.69 -11.69
N VAL A 56 -7.69 -14.24 -12.88
CA VAL A 56 -8.25 -13.71 -14.13
C VAL A 56 -9.78 -13.81 -14.10
N GLU A 57 -10.33 -14.97 -13.71
CA GLU A 57 -11.78 -15.17 -13.56
C GLU A 57 -12.38 -14.22 -12.51
N ALA A 58 -11.71 -14.07 -11.37
CA ALA A 58 -12.13 -13.14 -10.33
C ALA A 58 -12.17 -11.69 -10.83
N THR A 59 -11.19 -11.29 -11.66
CA THR A 59 -11.14 -9.96 -12.26
C THR A 59 -12.28 -9.72 -13.24
N ASP A 60 -12.54 -10.69 -14.12
CA ASP A 60 -13.63 -10.59 -15.10
C ASP A 60 -15.03 -10.56 -14.43
N SER A 61 -15.13 -11.02 -13.18
CA SER A 61 -16.36 -10.96 -12.37
C SER A 61 -16.65 -9.57 -11.76
N ILE A 62 -15.69 -8.64 -11.81
CA ILE A 62 -15.81 -7.25 -11.31
C ILE A 62 -15.56 -6.21 -12.40
N PRO A 63 -16.32 -6.21 -13.52
CA PRO A 63 -15.98 -5.43 -14.72
C PRO A 63 -16.03 -3.91 -14.58
N TYR A 64 -16.58 -3.41 -13.47
CA TYR A 64 -16.69 -1.97 -13.16
C TYR A 64 -15.73 -1.51 -12.06
N GLU A 65 -14.99 -2.43 -11.45
CA GLU A 65 -13.99 -2.10 -10.45
C GLU A 65 -12.65 -1.80 -11.13
N GLU A 66 -11.92 -0.84 -10.56
CA GLU A 66 -10.60 -0.40 -11.05
C GLU A 66 -9.47 -1.02 -10.19
N TRP A 67 -9.63 -2.28 -9.75
CA TRP A 67 -8.65 -2.96 -8.91
C TRP A 67 -8.53 -4.46 -9.23
N LEU A 68 -7.39 -5.06 -8.87
CA LEU A 68 -7.06 -6.48 -9.06
C LEU A 68 -7.32 -7.29 -7.78
N PRO A 69 -7.81 -8.55 -7.87
CA PRO A 69 -8.06 -9.44 -6.74
C PRO A 69 -6.76 -10.00 -6.14
N VAL A 70 -5.82 -9.11 -5.83
CA VAL A 70 -4.52 -9.38 -5.24
C VAL A 70 -4.29 -8.41 -4.10
N ALA A 71 -4.01 -8.93 -2.91
CA ALA A 71 -3.63 -8.16 -1.73
C ALA A 71 -2.22 -8.55 -1.28
N ALA A 72 -1.44 -7.59 -0.77
CA ALA A 72 -0.15 -7.85 -0.13
C ALA A 72 -0.18 -7.44 1.34
N LEU A 73 0.32 -8.31 2.21
CA LEU A 73 0.34 -8.08 3.66
C LEU A 73 1.72 -7.59 4.11
N SER A 74 1.77 -6.38 4.65
CA SER A 74 2.96 -5.84 5.33
C SER A 74 2.79 -5.92 6.84
N TYR A 75 3.76 -6.53 7.52
CA TYR A 75 3.59 -6.85 8.94
C TYR A 75 4.94 -7.07 9.66
N PRO A 76 5.00 -6.86 10.99
CA PRO A 76 6.20 -7.14 11.77
C PRO A 76 6.25 -8.62 12.14
N TRP A 77 7.41 -9.26 11.97
CA TRP A 77 7.68 -10.56 12.58
C TRP A 77 7.68 -10.44 14.11
N LEU A 78 6.83 -11.23 14.78
CA LEU A 78 6.68 -11.21 16.24
C LEU A 78 7.81 -11.94 16.97
N THR A 79 8.42 -12.93 16.34
CA THR A 79 9.58 -13.66 16.88
C THR A 79 10.64 -13.86 15.79
N LYS A 80 11.82 -14.34 16.18
CA LYS A 80 12.89 -14.65 15.22
C LYS A 80 12.51 -15.77 14.25
N ASP A 81 11.84 -16.81 14.75
CA ASP A 81 11.61 -18.05 13.99
C ASP A 81 10.23 -18.10 13.33
N HIS A 82 9.27 -17.32 13.83
CA HIS A 82 7.91 -17.32 13.30
C HIS A 82 7.29 -15.91 13.29
N PRO A 83 6.63 -15.51 12.18
CA PRO A 83 6.01 -14.19 12.08
C PRO A 83 4.83 -14.00 13.03
N ASP A 84 4.00 -15.02 13.25
CA ASP A 84 2.81 -14.97 14.11
C ASP A 84 2.57 -16.30 14.87
N PRO A 85 3.39 -16.64 15.87
CA PRO A 85 3.37 -17.99 16.48
C PRO A 85 2.08 -18.35 17.22
N ARG A 86 1.21 -17.37 17.49
CA ARG A 86 -0.07 -17.57 18.19
C ARG A 86 -1.29 -17.38 17.28
N GLY A 87 -1.09 -17.09 16.00
CA GLY A 87 -2.19 -16.88 15.04
C GLY A 87 -3.01 -15.61 15.28
N ALA A 88 -2.52 -14.65 16.07
CA ALA A 88 -3.30 -13.46 16.44
C ALA A 88 -3.40 -12.46 15.27
N ASN A 89 -2.30 -12.30 14.51
CA ASN A 89 -2.32 -11.53 13.27
C ASN A 89 -3.15 -12.26 12.20
N LEU A 90 -3.04 -13.58 12.11
CA LEU A 90 -3.89 -14.40 11.23
C LEU A 90 -5.38 -14.18 11.49
N ALA A 91 -5.81 -14.20 12.75
CA ALA A 91 -7.20 -13.92 13.11
C ALA A 91 -7.65 -12.50 12.74
N ARG A 92 -6.77 -11.50 12.90
CA ARG A 92 -7.05 -10.11 12.51
C ARG A 92 -7.17 -9.97 10.99
N VAL A 93 -6.22 -10.54 10.24
CA VAL A 93 -6.23 -10.55 8.77
C VAL A 93 -7.46 -11.27 8.23
N ALA A 94 -7.83 -12.43 8.79
CA ALA A 94 -9.03 -13.16 8.40
C ALA A 94 -10.30 -12.32 8.54
N LYS A 95 -10.47 -11.55 9.63
CA LYS A 95 -11.59 -10.63 9.80
C LYS A 95 -11.63 -9.55 8.72
N ALA A 96 -10.48 -8.97 8.38
CA ALA A 96 -10.38 -7.97 7.34
C ALA A 96 -10.71 -8.56 5.94
N LEU A 97 -10.16 -9.74 5.62
CA LEU A 97 -10.45 -10.43 4.36
C LEU A 97 -11.94 -10.78 4.24
N LYS A 98 -12.57 -11.25 5.32
CA LYS A 98 -14.01 -11.52 5.37
C LYS A 98 -14.83 -10.26 5.07
N ALA A 99 -14.45 -9.13 5.66
CA ALA A 99 -15.08 -7.84 5.39
C ALA A 99 -14.87 -7.38 3.93
N LEU A 100 -13.67 -7.53 3.37
CA LEU A 100 -13.40 -7.20 1.96
C LEU A 100 -14.23 -8.04 0.99
N LEU A 101 -14.43 -9.33 1.28
CA LEU A 101 -15.26 -10.24 0.47
C LEU A 101 -16.77 -9.95 0.57
N THR A 102 -17.22 -9.03 1.46
CA THR A 102 -18.60 -8.52 1.43
C THR A 102 -18.84 -7.50 0.30
N ARG A 103 -17.79 -7.00 -0.34
CA ARG A 103 -17.87 -6.00 -1.40
C ARG A 103 -18.27 -6.63 -2.73
N GLY A 104 -19.55 -6.54 -3.08
CA GLY A 104 -20.02 -6.86 -4.43
C GLY A 104 -19.81 -8.33 -4.84
N PRO A 105 -19.57 -8.64 -6.13
CA PRO A 105 -19.44 -10.02 -6.64
C PRO A 105 -18.03 -10.62 -6.45
N VAL A 106 -17.20 -10.07 -5.56
CA VAL A 106 -15.85 -10.56 -5.33
C VAL A 106 -15.91 -11.90 -4.62
N THR A 107 -15.66 -12.97 -5.37
CA THR A 107 -15.69 -14.34 -4.83
C THR A 107 -14.30 -14.84 -4.43
N ARG A 108 -13.23 -14.23 -4.94
CA ARG A 108 -11.85 -14.69 -4.75
C ARG A 108 -10.87 -13.53 -4.64
N LEU A 109 -9.93 -13.65 -3.71
CA LEU A 109 -8.87 -12.68 -3.45
C LEU A 109 -7.59 -13.44 -3.11
N GLY A 110 -6.55 -13.24 -3.91
CA GLY A 110 -5.22 -13.80 -3.64
C GLY A 110 -4.45 -12.91 -2.66
N VAL A 111 -3.84 -13.51 -1.64
CA VAL A 111 -3.10 -12.80 -0.60
C VAL A 111 -1.63 -13.18 -0.67
N PHE A 112 -0.79 -12.20 -0.97
CA PHE A 112 0.64 -12.30 -0.76
C PHE A 112 0.95 -12.08 0.72
N TRP A 113 1.42 -13.14 1.36
CA TRP A 113 1.92 -13.14 2.72
C TRP A 113 3.30 -13.79 2.66
N ASP A 114 4.37 -13.00 2.64
CA ASP A 114 5.76 -13.46 2.39
C ASP A 114 6.14 -14.84 2.98
N PHE A 115 5.74 -15.15 4.22
CA PHE A 115 5.98 -16.43 4.90
C PHE A 115 5.28 -17.63 4.23
N GLY A 116 4.05 -17.44 3.75
CA GLY A 116 3.29 -18.42 2.96
C GLY A 116 3.50 -18.30 1.45
N SER A 117 3.98 -17.15 0.96
CA SER A 117 4.03 -16.81 -0.48
C SER A 117 5.41 -16.98 -1.11
N LEU A 118 6.49 -16.83 -0.33
CA LEU A 118 7.86 -17.01 -0.79
C LEU A 118 8.43 -18.32 -0.24
N HIS A 119 9.37 -18.93 -0.97
CA HIS A 119 10.10 -20.09 -0.46
C HIS A 119 10.87 -19.74 0.82
N GLN A 120 10.54 -20.40 1.93
CA GLN A 120 11.18 -20.18 3.23
C GLN A 120 12.31 -21.18 3.47
N HIS A 121 13.16 -20.91 4.45
CA HIS A 121 14.00 -21.95 5.04
C HIS A 121 13.16 -22.72 6.07
N PRO A 122 12.79 -24.01 5.84
CA PRO A 122 11.81 -24.70 6.67
C PRO A 122 12.26 -24.92 8.13
N ASP A 123 13.54 -25.26 8.33
CA ASP A 123 14.10 -25.50 9.66
C ASP A 123 15.61 -25.17 9.68
N PRO A 124 15.95 -23.87 9.73
CA PRO A 124 17.35 -23.44 9.76
C PRO A 124 18.11 -23.97 10.98
N ALA A 125 17.42 -24.13 12.11
CA ALA A 125 18.02 -24.57 13.36
C ALA A 125 18.51 -26.03 13.28
N ASN A 126 17.78 -26.88 12.54
CA ASN A 126 18.16 -28.27 12.29
C ASN A 126 18.84 -28.49 10.93
N GLY A 127 19.26 -27.41 10.25
CA GLY A 127 20.03 -27.48 9.00
C GLY A 127 19.21 -27.77 7.74
N VAL A 128 17.88 -27.72 7.80
CA VAL A 128 17.01 -27.87 6.62
C VAL A 128 16.88 -26.53 5.91
N LEU A 129 17.66 -26.37 4.84
CA LEU A 129 17.74 -25.15 4.04
C LEU A 129 17.04 -25.31 2.68
N ARG A 130 16.76 -24.18 2.03
CA ARG A 130 16.29 -24.14 0.63
C ARG A 130 17.31 -24.76 -0.31
N THR A 131 16.81 -25.48 -1.32
CA THR A 131 17.59 -25.94 -2.47
C THR A 131 18.08 -24.74 -3.30
N GLU A 132 19.02 -24.96 -4.22
CA GLU A 132 19.48 -23.91 -5.14
C GLU A 132 18.33 -23.32 -5.98
N GLU A 133 17.43 -24.17 -6.47
CA GLU A 133 16.22 -23.79 -7.19
C GLU A 133 15.30 -22.92 -6.32
N HIS A 134 15.01 -23.34 -5.08
CA HIS A 134 14.23 -22.54 -4.14
C HIS A 134 14.90 -21.20 -3.80
N ASN A 135 16.23 -21.13 -3.76
CA ASN A 135 16.94 -19.88 -3.56
C ASN A 135 16.85 -18.95 -4.78
N ALA A 136 16.84 -19.49 -6.01
CA ALA A 136 16.63 -18.70 -7.23
C ALA A 136 15.22 -18.12 -7.24
N LEU A 137 14.19 -18.94 -7.01
CA LEU A 137 12.79 -18.53 -6.92
C LEU A 137 12.55 -17.50 -5.81
N PHE A 138 13.20 -17.67 -4.64
CA PHE A 138 13.11 -16.68 -3.58
C PHE A 138 13.69 -15.32 -3.99
N LYS A 139 14.85 -15.30 -4.66
CA LYS A 139 15.47 -14.06 -5.13
C LYS A 139 14.59 -13.37 -6.19
N GLU A 140 14.00 -14.17 -7.08
CA GLU A 140 13.03 -13.68 -8.07
C GLU A 140 11.81 -13.04 -7.40
N GLY A 141 11.20 -13.74 -6.44
CA GLY A 141 10.05 -13.22 -5.69
C GLY A 141 10.40 -11.99 -4.83
N LEU A 142 11.61 -11.94 -4.27
CA LEU A 142 12.10 -10.75 -3.57
C LEU A 142 12.26 -9.55 -4.50
N GLY A 143 12.62 -9.79 -5.76
CA GLY A 143 12.74 -8.76 -6.79
C GLY A 143 11.40 -8.12 -7.19
N CYS A 144 10.28 -8.84 -7.06
CA CYS A 144 8.96 -8.34 -7.46
C CYS A 144 8.17 -7.66 -6.34
N LEU A 145 8.72 -7.55 -5.12
CA LEU A 145 8.02 -6.90 -4.01
C LEU A 145 7.67 -5.45 -4.34
N GLY A 146 8.58 -4.72 -4.98
CA GLY A 146 8.34 -3.35 -5.43
C GLY A 146 7.08 -3.26 -6.27
N THR A 147 7.03 -4.00 -7.38
CA THR A 147 5.85 -4.12 -8.25
C THR A 147 4.60 -4.46 -7.46
N LEU A 148 4.62 -5.51 -6.64
CA LEU A 148 3.44 -5.97 -5.91
C LEU A 148 2.88 -4.90 -4.95
N TYR A 149 3.74 -4.27 -4.15
CA TYR A 149 3.36 -3.30 -3.14
C TYR A 149 3.09 -1.90 -3.70
N SER A 150 3.63 -1.53 -4.87
CA SER A 150 3.36 -0.22 -5.49
C SER A 150 2.44 -0.27 -6.71
N HIS A 151 2.02 -1.46 -7.16
CA HIS A 151 1.06 -1.58 -8.27
C HIS A 151 -0.23 -0.81 -7.94
N GLN A 152 -0.67 0.06 -8.84
CA GLN A 152 -1.81 0.97 -8.61
C GLN A 152 -3.13 0.28 -8.21
N HIS A 153 -3.34 -0.96 -8.65
CA HIS A 153 -4.61 -1.68 -8.55
C HIS A 153 -4.59 -2.86 -7.56
N THR A 154 -3.47 -3.16 -6.91
CA THR A 154 -3.42 -4.21 -5.86
C THR A 154 -3.73 -3.60 -4.49
N TRP A 155 -4.28 -4.42 -3.59
CA TRP A 155 -4.50 -4.04 -2.20
C TRP A 155 -3.22 -4.18 -1.38
N VAL A 156 -3.04 -3.33 -0.38
CA VAL A 156 -2.02 -3.48 0.66
C VAL A 156 -2.68 -3.42 2.03
N LEU A 157 -2.46 -4.46 2.83
CA LEU A 157 -2.96 -4.60 4.19
C LEU A 157 -1.77 -4.45 5.14
N ARG A 158 -1.84 -3.53 6.10
CA ARG A 158 -0.73 -3.21 7.00
C ARG A 158 -1.10 -3.51 8.45
N LEU A 159 -0.29 -4.33 9.11
CA LEU A 159 -0.44 -4.63 10.53
C LEU A 159 0.46 -3.69 11.35
N THR A 160 0.07 -2.42 11.46
CA THR A 160 0.92 -1.38 12.09
C THR A 160 0.98 -1.48 13.61
N SER A 161 0.00 -2.15 14.23
CA SER A 161 -0.06 -2.43 15.66
C SER A 161 0.15 -3.91 15.94
N PHE A 162 0.86 -4.21 17.02
CA PHE A 162 1.01 -5.58 17.49
C PHE A 162 -0.33 -6.16 17.97
N PRO A 163 -0.45 -7.51 18.04
CA PRO A 163 -1.54 -8.15 18.75
C PRO A 163 -1.61 -7.75 20.23
N ASP A 164 -2.81 -7.76 20.80
CA ASP A 164 -3.01 -7.51 22.23
C ASP A 164 -2.18 -8.47 23.08
N GLY A 165 -1.56 -7.93 24.13
CA GLY A 165 -0.69 -8.70 25.02
C GLY A 165 0.69 -9.02 24.44
N HIS A 166 1.03 -8.55 23.23
CA HIS A 166 2.40 -8.59 22.74
C HIS A 166 3.22 -7.48 23.43
N LYS A 167 4.09 -7.88 24.35
CA LYS A 167 4.99 -6.99 25.08
C LYS A 167 6.42 -7.23 24.65
N ALA A 168 7.18 -6.15 24.49
CA ALA A 168 8.58 -6.21 24.10
C ALA A 168 9.44 -6.91 25.16
N GLU A 169 9.12 -6.65 26.43
CA GLU A 169 9.79 -7.25 27.60
C GLU A 169 9.60 -8.77 27.73
N ASP A 170 8.59 -9.34 27.08
CA ASP A 170 8.28 -10.78 27.12
C ASP A 170 8.95 -11.55 25.97
N GLN A 171 9.68 -10.87 25.07
CA GLN A 171 10.31 -11.51 23.90
C GLN A 171 11.70 -12.05 24.21
N ALA A 172 12.05 -13.16 23.55
CA ALA A 172 13.40 -13.74 23.64
C ALA A 172 14.47 -12.75 23.16
N GLU A 173 15.65 -12.83 23.77
CA GLU A 173 16.82 -12.01 23.42
C GLU A 173 17.14 -12.12 21.92
N GLY A 174 17.36 -10.98 21.27
CA GLY A 174 17.61 -10.90 19.82
C GLY A 174 16.35 -10.83 18.95
N THR A 175 15.15 -10.86 19.52
CA THR A 175 13.92 -10.56 18.77
C THR A 175 13.88 -9.08 18.42
N ASN A 176 13.62 -8.77 17.16
CA ASN A 176 13.33 -7.38 16.78
C ASN A 176 11.97 -7.01 17.41
N VAL A 177 11.97 -6.09 18.38
CA VAL A 177 10.78 -5.56 19.07
C VAL A 177 10.41 -4.15 18.59
N ALA A 178 11.07 -3.64 17.55
CA ALA A 178 10.80 -2.33 16.99
C ALA A 178 9.34 -2.24 16.52
N LYS A 179 8.75 -1.04 16.62
CA LYS A 179 7.41 -0.77 16.08
C LYS A 179 7.43 -0.86 14.56
N TYR A 180 6.25 -1.00 13.96
CA TYR A 180 6.10 -1.17 12.51
C TYR A 180 6.92 -0.17 11.69
N PHE A 181 6.79 1.14 11.97
CA PHE A 181 7.48 2.20 11.22
C PHE A 181 9.00 2.29 11.45
N ASP A 182 9.53 1.54 12.42
CA ASP A 182 10.95 1.48 12.78
C ASP A 182 11.63 0.22 12.23
N ARG A 183 10.89 -0.61 11.48
CA ARG A 183 11.40 -1.81 10.80
C ARG A 183 11.65 -1.51 9.33
N GLY A 184 12.83 -1.89 8.83
CA GLY A 184 13.27 -1.59 7.47
C GLY A 184 12.31 -2.13 6.40
N TRP A 185 11.93 -3.42 6.48
CA TRP A 185 10.99 -4.02 5.52
C TRP A 185 9.58 -3.41 5.61
N CYS A 186 9.01 -3.27 6.81
CA CYS A 186 7.69 -2.63 6.98
C CYS A 186 7.68 -1.18 6.46
N PHE A 187 8.74 -0.41 6.76
CA PHE A 187 8.94 0.95 6.24
C PHE A 187 9.06 0.96 4.71
N THR A 188 9.68 -0.05 4.11
CA THR A 188 9.80 -0.16 2.64
C THR A 188 8.45 -0.46 2.00
N GLU A 189 7.75 -1.46 2.52
CA GLU A 189 6.46 -1.92 2.01
C GLU A 189 5.39 -0.83 2.09
N GLN A 190 5.32 -0.11 3.21
CA GLN A 190 4.41 1.04 3.32
C GLN A 190 4.81 2.21 2.41
N SER A 191 6.12 2.39 2.13
CA SER A 191 6.58 3.43 1.22
C SER A 191 6.23 3.09 -0.24
N TRP A 192 6.35 1.83 -0.65
CA TRP A 192 5.81 1.37 -1.95
C TRP A 192 4.31 1.57 -2.06
N ALA A 193 3.55 1.21 -1.03
CA ALA A 193 2.11 1.40 -0.99
C ALA A 193 1.66 2.87 -0.99
N SER A 194 2.59 3.79 -0.73
CA SER A 194 2.37 5.24 -0.74
C SER A 194 2.60 5.89 -2.10
N LEU A 195 3.11 5.14 -3.10
CA LEU A 195 3.47 5.70 -4.40
C LEU A 195 2.26 6.05 -5.29
N THR A 196 1.39 5.09 -5.60
CA THR A 196 0.38 5.30 -6.68
C THR A 196 -1.03 4.86 -6.33
N LYS A 197 -1.20 4.09 -5.25
CA LYS A 197 -2.50 3.48 -4.91
C LYS A 197 -3.56 4.54 -4.63
N ALA A 198 -4.81 4.23 -4.91
CA ALA A 198 -5.93 4.96 -4.30
C ALA A 198 -5.99 4.71 -2.79
N SER A 199 -6.60 5.62 -2.03
CA SER A 199 -6.64 5.55 -0.55
C SER A 199 -7.25 4.23 -0.05
N PHE A 200 -8.38 3.82 -0.62
CA PHE A 200 -9.09 2.60 -0.21
C PHE A 200 -8.34 1.29 -0.51
N LEU A 201 -7.26 1.32 -1.29
CA LEU A 201 -6.43 0.14 -1.60
C LEU A 201 -5.27 -0.06 -0.61
N SER A 202 -5.08 0.81 0.39
CA SER A 202 -4.03 0.68 1.40
C SER A 202 -4.59 0.81 2.81
N LEU A 203 -4.90 -0.32 3.42
CA LEU A 203 -5.61 -0.40 4.70
C LEU A 203 -4.65 -0.64 5.86
N ASP A 204 -4.74 0.20 6.89
CA ASP A 204 -4.07 -0.02 8.16
C ASP A 204 -4.95 -0.86 9.10
N LEU A 205 -4.75 -2.18 9.05
CA LEU A 205 -5.45 -3.14 9.91
C LEU A 205 -5.05 -2.97 11.39
N GLY A 206 -3.97 -2.25 11.69
CA GLY A 206 -3.61 -1.89 13.06
C GLY A 206 -4.64 -0.97 13.75
N LYS A 207 -5.50 -0.31 12.97
CA LYS A 207 -6.58 0.57 13.44
C LYS A 207 -7.92 -0.15 13.65
N MET A 208 -8.02 -1.43 13.29
CA MET A 208 -9.24 -2.20 13.52
C MET A 208 -9.59 -2.23 15.01
N ARG A 209 -10.85 -1.95 15.32
CA ARG A 209 -11.38 -1.93 16.69
C ARG A 209 -11.70 -3.33 17.17
N ALA A 210 -11.27 -3.66 18.38
CA ALA A 210 -11.60 -4.92 19.03
C ALA A 210 -13.11 -5.05 19.24
N GLY A 211 -13.65 -6.24 18.98
CA GLY A 211 -15.08 -6.54 19.17
C GLY A 211 -16.04 -5.95 18.14
N VAL A 212 -15.53 -5.27 17.11
CA VAL A 212 -16.34 -4.71 16.02
C VAL A 212 -16.42 -5.69 14.85
N GLU A 213 -17.63 -5.89 14.33
CA GLU A 213 -17.84 -6.55 13.05
C GLU A 213 -17.73 -5.52 11.91
N TYR A 214 -17.05 -5.91 10.85
CA TYR A 214 -16.73 -5.05 9.73
C TYR A 214 -17.43 -5.55 8.47
N ASP A 215 -18.03 -4.63 7.73
CA ASP A 215 -18.25 -4.79 6.29
C ASP A 215 -17.11 -4.06 5.55
N CYS A 216 -17.09 -4.15 4.22
CA CYS A 216 -16.03 -3.52 3.43
C CYS A 216 -15.94 -2.00 3.65
N ASN A 217 -17.07 -1.31 3.78
CA ASN A 217 -17.11 0.15 3.88
C ASN A 217 -16.61 0.61 5.25
N SER A 218 -17.12 0.00 6.33
CA SER A 218 -16.68 0.34 7.69
C SER A 218 -15.23 -0.05 7.94
N LEU A 219 -14.72 -1.10 7.28
CA LEU A 219 -13.31 -1.47 7.32
C LEU A 219 -12.45 -0.38 6.66
N ILE A 220 -12.81 0.04 5.45
CA ILE A 220 -12.08 1.08 4.72
C ILE A 220 -12.09 2.39 5.53
N GLU A 221 -13.24 2.78 6.08
CA GLU A 221 -13.38 4.00 6.86
C GLU A 221 -12.40 4.04 8.05
N ASP A 222 -12.39 3.01 8.88
CA ASP A 222 -11.49 2.97 10.05
C ASP A 222 -10.01 2.83 9.65
N CYS A 223 -9.72 2.07 8.59
CA CYS A 223 -8.34 1.69 8.24
C CYS A 223 -7.62 2.72 7.36
N VAL A 224 -8.30 3.74 6.83
CA VAL A 224 -7.68 4.76 5.94
C VAL A 224 -7.47 6.13 6.61
N GLN A 225 -8.18 6.40 7.71
CA GLN A 225 -8.20 7.71 8.38
C GLN A 225 -6.85 8.10 9.00
N ASP A 226 -6.74 9.35 9.44
CA ASP A 226 -5.68 9.89 10.31
C ASP A 226 -4.24 9.68 9.81
N GLY A 227 -3.94 10.04 8.56
CA GLY A 227 -2.56 10.04 8.05
C GLY A 227 -1.93 8.65 7.98
N GLY A 228 -2.75 7.59 7.98
CA GLY A 228 -2.26 6.21 8.01
C GLY A 228 -1.34 5.88 6.82
N ARG A 229 -1.53 6.54 5.68
CA ARG A 229 -0.64 6.47 4.52
C ARG A 229 0.10 7.79 4.33
N ARG A 230 1.43 7.74 4.29
CA ARG A 230 2.30 8.91 4.10
C ARG A 230 2.36 9.32 2.61
N PRO A 231 2.78 10.54 2.28
CA PRO A 231 3.12 10.90 0.91
C PRO A 231 4.30 10.08 0.38
N PRO A 232 4.45 9.97 -0.95
CA PRO A 232 5.64 9.36 -1.56
C PRO A 232 6.92 10.08 -1.11
N LEU A 233 8.04 9.37 -1.12
CA LEU A 233 9.37 9.91 -0.85
C LEU A 233 10.22 9.84 -2.12
N LEU A 234 11.05 10.85 -2.36
CA LEU A 234 12.15 10.72 -3.32
C LEU A 234 13.09 9.57 -2.89
N PRO A 235 13.73 8.86 -3.84
CA PRO A 235 14.69 7.79 -3.51
C PRO A 235 15.77 8.22 -2.51
N SER A 236 16.25 9.47 -2.59
CA SER A 236 17.22 10.04 -1.66
C SER A 236 16.66 10.22 -0.24
N ALA A 237 15.43 10.73 -0.10
CA ALA A 237 14.76 10.91 1.17
C ALA A 237 14.41 9.56 1.82
N PHE A 238 13.92 8.61 1.03
CA PHE A 238 13.71 7.23 1.46
C PHE A 238 15.02 6.60 1.97
N ALA A 239 16.11 6.72 1.21
CA ALA A 239 17.40 6.17 1.59
C ALA A 239 17.93 6.77 2.90
N ALA A 240 17.70 8.06 3.15
CA ALA A 240 18.07 8.73 4.39
C ALA A 240 17.24 8.24 5.59
N GLU A 241 15.91 8.12 5.44
CA GLU A 241 15.05 7.61 6.50
C GLU A 241 15.35 6.13 6.80
N LEU A 242 15.65 5.32 5.78
CA LEU A 242 16.00 3.91 5.93
C LEU A 242 17.22 3.69 6.83
N GLU A 243 18.14 4.66 6.92
CA GLU A 243 19.31 4.55 7.79
C GLU A 243 18.95 4.40 9.27
N THR A 244 17.80 4.96 9.66
CA THR A 244 17.29 4.93 11.03
C THR A 244 16.56 3.63 11.39
N LYS A 245 16.31 2.75 10.42
CA LYS A 245 15.45 1.58 10.57
C LYS A 245 16.23 0.32 10.95
N SER A 246 15.54 -0.58 11.65
CA SER A 246 16.08 -1.87 12.11
C SER A 246 15.70 -3.02 11.18
N PHE A 247 16.60 -3.98 10.98
CA PHE A 247 16.35 -5.20 10.21
C PHE A 247 16.46 -6.44 11.11
N THR A 248 15.53 -7.37 10.98
CA THR A 248 15.39 -8.53 11.88
C THR A 248 16.55 -9.54 11.79
N ASN A 249 17.24 -9.62 10.64
CA ASN A 249 18.22 -10.68 10.38
C ASN A 249 19.69 -10.26 10.54
N GLY A 250 19.99 -9.05 11.03
CA GLY A 250 21.36 -8.55 11.26
C GLY A 250 22.25 -8.42 10.01
N LYS A 251 21.87 -9.04 8.89
CA LYS A 251 22.36 -8.74 7.54
C LYS A 251 21.78 -7.38 7.16
N ASP A 252 22.66 -6.47 6.78
CA ASP A 252 22.26 -5.15 6.33
C ASP A 252 21.62 -5.25 4.93
N ASP A 253 20.29 -5.35 4.89
CA ASP A 253 19.52 -5.38 3.64
C ASP A 253 19.35 -3.98 3.02
N LYS A 254 19.83 -2.91 3.66
CA LYS A 254 19.63 -1.53 3.18
C LYS A 254 20.04 -1.31 1.72
N PRO A 255 21.20 -1.81 1.22
CA PRO A 255 21.58 -1.61 -0.18
C PRO A 255 20.65 -2.31 -1.18
N LEU A 256 20.04 -3.43 -0.78
CA LEU A 256 19.03 -4.11 -1.60
C LEU A 256 17.74 -3.29 -1.60
N VAL A 257 17.25 -2.94 -0.42
CA VAL A 257 16.00 -2.20 -0.22
C VAL A 257 16.00 -0.84 -0.94
N LYS A 258 17.10 -0.08 -0.84
CA LYS A 258 17.24 1.20 -1.57
C LYS A 258 17.08 1.02 -3.07
N ARG A 259 17.74 0.01 -3.66
CA ARG A 259 17.64 -0.29 -5.09
C ARG A 259 16.24 -0.72 -5.50
N LEU A 260 15.59 -1.57 -4.70
CA LEU A 260 14.22 -2.01 -4.98
C LEU A 260 13.21 -0.85 -4.86
N TYR A 261 13.41 0.06 -3.91
CA TYR A 261 12.59 1.27 -3.79
C TYR A 261 12.75 2.20 -4.99
N GLU A 262 13.99 2.53 -5.36
CA GLU A 262 14.29 3.39 -6.50
C GLU A 262 13.71 2.83 -7.81
N ALA A 263 13.89 1.53 -8.07
CA ALA A 263 13.31 0.88 -9.24
C ALA A 263 11.77 1.01 -9.29
N ALA A 264 11.10 0.69 -8.18
CA ALA A 264 9.64 0.80 -8.10
C ALA A 264 9.14 2.25 -8.22
N PHE A 265 9.90 3.22 -7.69
CA PHE A 265 9.61 4.64 -7.83
C PHE A 265 9.66 5.06 -9.31
N GLU A 266 10.73 4.73 -10.02
CA GLU A 266 10.86 5.07 -11.44
C GLU A 266 9.80 4.38 -12.32
N GLU A 267 9.54 3.09 -12.07
CA GLU A 267 8.66 2.27 -12.89
C GLU A 267 7.17 2.56 -12.63
N GLN A 268 6.76 2.70 -11.37
CA GLN A 268 5.35 2.81 -11.01
C GLN A 268 4.94 4.27 -10.83
N PHE A 269 5.70 5.06 -10.07
CA PHE A 269 5.38 6.48 -9.87
C PHE A 269 5.65 7.30 -11.13
N GLY A 270 6.79 7.09 -11.79
CA GLY A 270 7.15 7.80 -13.02
C GLY A 270 6.17 7.56 -14.18
N MET A 271 5.50 6.41 -14.20
CA MET A 271 4.52 6.05 -15.23
C MET A 271 3.07 6.42 -14.86
N ALA A 272 2.81 6.84 -13.63
CA ALA A 272 1.46 7.14 -13.17
C ALA A 272 0.84 8.33 -13.92
N THR A 273 -0.36 8.12 -14.46
CA THR A 273 -1.19 9.17 -15.07
C THR A 273 -2.21 9.74 -14.10
N VAL A 274 -2.57 8.96 -13.07
CA VAL A 274 -3.49 9.37 -12.00
C VAL A 274 -2.84 9.07 -10.66
N LEU A 275 -2.79 10.07 -9.79
CA LEU A 275 -2.43 9.90 -8.38
C LEU A 275 -3.64 10.27 -7.53
N ASP A 276 -4.15 9.30 -6.77
CA ASP A 276 -5.30 9.47 -5.88
C ASP A 276 -4.86 9.41 -4.42
N TYR A 277 -4.80 10.58 -3.80
CA TYR A 277 -4.48 10.81 -2.41
C TYR A 277 -5.65 11.43 -1.63
N GLN A 278 -6.90 11.16 -2.04
CA GLN A 278 -8.07 11.68 -1.34
C GLN A 278 -8.28 11.01 0.02
N GLY A 279 -8.78 11.76 1.00
CA GLY A 279 -9.27 11.17 2.25
C GLY A 279 -8.19 10.61 3.17
N LEU A 280 -6.92 11.02 3.02
CA LEU A 280 -5.81 10.50 3.82
C LEU A 280 -5.59 11.26 5.14
N GLY A 281 -6.30 12.38 5.33
CA GLY A 281 -6.11 13.26 6.48
C GLY A 281 -4.80 14.04 6.44
N TRP A 282 -4.22 14.23 5.25
CA TRP A 282 -2.99 14.99 5.04
C TRP A 282 -3.16 16.47 5.38
N GLY A 283 -2.19 17.05 6.08
CA GLY A 283 -2.09 18.48 6.33
C GLY A 283 -1.02 19.17 5.48
N ASP A 284 -0.61 20.36 5.90
CA ASP A 284 0.41 21.17 5.21
C ASP A 284 1.76 20.46 5.08
N ALA A 285 2.16 19.69 6.09
CA ALA A 285 3.42 18.95 6.09
C ALA A 285 3.43 17.87 4.99
N GLU A 286 2.36 17.10 4.89
CA GLU A 286 2.22 16.06 3.86
C GLU A 286 2.12 16.66 2.45
N ALA A 287 1.39 17.77 2.30
CA ALA A 287 1.31 18.50 1.04
C ALA A 287 2.68 19.05 0.61
N ALA A 288 3.48 19.57 1.55
CA ALA A 288 4.83 20.03 1.28
C ALA A 288 5.76 18.89 0.84
N GLN A 289 5.67 17.71 1.47
CA GLN A 289 6.44 16.54 1.05
C GLN A 289 6.06 16.10 -0.37
N LEU A 290 4.76 16.06 -0.71
CA LEU A 290 4.34 15.77 -2.09
C LEU A 290 4.85 16.85 -3.06
N ALA A 291 4.83 18.13 -2.65
CA ALA A 291 5.34 19.23 -3.45
C ALA A 291 6.83 19.06 -3.79
N GLU A 292 7.66 18.58 -2.85
CA GLU A 292 9.07 18.25 -3.12
C GLU A 292 9.22 17.16 -4.20
N VAL A 293 8.39 16.11 -4.14
CA VAL A 293 8.39 15.03 -5.15
C VAL A 293 7.97 15.55 -6.52
N LEU A 294 6.94 16.40 -6.59
CA LEU A 294 6.51 17.01 -7.85
C LEU A 294 7.59 17.94 -8.40
N ALA A 295 8.18 18.79 -7.57
CA ALA A 295 9.23 19.74 -7.95
C ALA A 295 10.49 19.07 -8.53
N SER A 296 10.73 17.79 -8.21
CA SER A 296 11.85 17.03 -8.77
C SER A 296 11.62 16.55 -10.21
N GLY A 297 10.42 16.73 -10.76
CA GLY A 297 10.04 16.21 -12.07
C GLY A 297 9.80 14.69 -12.11
N ALA A 298 9.58 14.07 -10.94
CA ALA A 298 9.37 12.61 -10.85
C ALA A 298 8.02 12.13 -11.42
N ALA A 299 7.10 13.04 -11.75
CA ALA A 299 5.76 12.72 -12.23
C ALA A 299 5.50 13.24 -13.68
N PRO A 300 6.32 12.86 -14.68
CA PRO A 300 6.27 13.45 -16.02
C PRO A 300 5.00 13.10 -16.82
N ARG A 301 4.30 12.04 -16.43
CA ARG A 301 3.07 11.54 -17.09
C ARG A 301 1.79 11.87 -16.35
N LEU A 302 1.88 12.54 -15.20
CA LEU A 302 0.72 12.82 -14.36
C LEU A 302 -0.27 13.73 -15.09
N GLU A 303 -1.50 13.25 -15.24
CA GLU A 303 -2.63 13.95 -15.87
C GLU A 303 -3.66 14.38 -14.81
N THR A 304 -3.85 13.57 -13.76
CA THR A 304 -4.80 13.87 -12.67
C THR A 304 -4.16 13.69 -11.30
N LEU A 305 -4.22 14.73 -10.48
CA LEU A 305 -3.83 14.71 -9.07
C LEU A 305 -5.05 14.96 -8.18
N GLN A 306 -5.43 13.97 -7.39
CA GLN A 306 -6.56 14.08 -6.46
C GLN A 306 -6.06 14.20 -5.01
N LEU A 307 -6.29 15.36 -4.40
CA LEU A 307 -5.91 15.70 -3.02
C LEU A 307 -7.12 16.13 -2.17
N GLY A 308 -8.33 15.92 -2.67
CA GLY A 308 -9.55 16.32 -1.98
C GLY A 308 -9.81 15.55 -0.68
N CYS A 309 -10.71 16.08 0.16
CA CYS A 309 -11.08 15.48 1.45
C CYS A 309 -9.87 15.27 2.38
N ASN A 310 -8.95 16.24 2.43
CA ASN A 310 -7.80 16.25 3.33
C ASN A 310 -7.91 17.47 4.27
N LYS A 311 -6.83 17.78 5.00
CA LYS A 311 -6.73 18.92 5.93
C LYS A 311 -5.64 19.91 5.49
N ILE A 312 -5.43 20.03 4.17
CA ILE A 312 -4.41 20.90 3.59
C ILE A 312 -4.86 22.35 3.78
N GLY A 313 -4.01 23.18 4.37
CA GLY A 313 -4.22 24.60 4.57
C GLY A 313 -3.47 25.46 3.55
N ASP A 314 -3.34 26.75 3.89
CA ASP A 314 -2.68 27.74 3.02
C ASP A 314 -1.21 27.41 2.75
N GLU A 315 -0.47 26.92 3.75
CA GLU A 315 0.96 26.65 3.60
C GLU A 315 1.24 25.43 2.70
N GLY A 316 0.44 24.37 2.84
CA GLY A 316 0.50 23.22 1.94
C GLY A 316 0.12 23.59 0.51
N CYS A 317 -0.92 24.42 0.34
CA CYS A 317 -1.31 24.93 -0.97
C CYS A 317 -0.22 25.81 -1.61
N LYS A 318 0.44 26.67 -0.84
CA LYS A 318 1.58 27.47 -1.30
C LYS A 318 2.75 26.59 -1.73
N ALA A 319 3.06 25.53 -0.98
CA ALA A 319 4.12 24.58 -1.33
C ALA A 319 3.81 23.90 -2.67
N LEU A 320 2.58 23.40 -2.86
CA LEU A 320 2.13 22.81 -4.13
C LEU A 320 2.22 23.80 -5.28
N ALA A 321 1.76 25.05 -5.10
CA ALA A 321 1.85 26.10 -6.11
C ALA A 321 3.30 26.39 -6.53
N ALA A 322 4.21 26.51 -5.56
CA ALA A 322 5.63 26.74 -5.81
C ALA A 322 6.29 25.55 -6.55
N ALA A 323 5.91 24.31 -6.21
CA ALA A 323 6.39 23.12 -6.89
C ALA A 323 5.90 23.03 -8.34
N LEU A 324 4.63 23.29 -8.60
CA LEU A 324 4.06 23.28 -9.95
C LEU A 324 4.67 24.36 -10.87
N GLY A 325 5.21 25.44 -10.30
CA GLY A 325 5.96 26.46 -11.02
C GLY A 325 7.39 26.06 -11.39
N LYS A 326 7.89 24.92 -10.91
CA LYS A 326 9.21 24.40 -11.31
C LYS A 326 9.13 23.77 -12.69
N GLU A 327 10.16 24.04 -13.49
CA GLU A 327 10.30 23.44 -14.81
C GLU A 327 10.29 21.90 -14.72
N GLY A 328 9.42 21.26 -15.49
CA GLY A 328 9.33 19.80 -15.55
C GLY A 328 8.55 19.11 -14.42
N ALA A 329 7.97 19.85 -13.46
CA ALA A 329 7.33 19.24 -12.29
C ALA A 329 6.15 18.30 -12.61
N ALA A 330 5.18 18.79 -13.39
CA ALA A 330 4.02 18.03 -13.84
C ALA A 330 3.50 18.57 -15.19
N PRO A 331 4.23 18.37 -16.29
CA PRO A 331 3.97 19.06 -17.57
C PRO A 331 2.64 18.65 -18.22
N ARG A 332 2.12 17.47 -17.89
CA ARG A 332 0.87 16.91 -18.45
C ARG A 332 -0.33 17.05 -17.53
N LEU A 333 -0.19 17.72 -16.37
CA LEU A 333 -1.26 17.80 -15.39
C LEU A 333 -2.46 18.56 -15.97
N GLU A 334 -3.56 17.86 -16.18
CA GLU A 334 -4.80 18.40 -16.73
C GLU A 334 -5.84 18.70 -15.63
N GLU A 335 -5.77 17.96 -14.52
CA GLU A 335 -6.73 18.04 -13.43
C GLU A 335 -6.06 18.01 -12.05
N LEU A 336 -6.33 19.04 -11.24
CA LEU A 336 -5.91 19.14 -9.84
C LEU A 336 -7.16 19.31 -8.96
N ARG A 337 -7.43 18.33 -8.09
CA ARG A 337 -8.58 18.38 -7.16
C ARG A 337 -8.11 18.66 -5.74
N LEU A 338 -8.50 19.81 -5.22
CA LEU A 338 -8.20 20.26 -3.85
C LEU A 338 -9.47 20.50 -3.00
N GLY A 339 -10.65 20.11 -3.49
CA GLY A 339 -11.92 20.31 -2.77
C GLY A 339 -11.95 19.62 -1.40
N ASP A 340 -12.79 20.11 -0.48
CA ASP A 340 -12.88 19.60 0.89
C ASP A 340 -11.52 19.56 1.61
N ASN A 341 -10.80 20.70 1.58
CA ASN A 341 -9.59 20.97 2.35
C ASN A 341 -9.79 22.25 3.18
N GLU A 342 -8.77 22.65 3.95
CA GLU A 342 -8.77 23.82 4.84
C GLU A 342 -8.05 25.03 4.19
N ILE A 343 -8.04 25.11 2.85
CA ILE A 343 -7.35 26.16 2.07
C ILE A 343 -8.15 27.46 2.15
N GLY A 344 -7.50 28.54 2.61
CA GLY A 344 -8.03 29.89 2.66
C GLY A 344 -7.66 30.74 1.45
N ASP A 345 -7.91 32.05 1.58
CA ASP A 345 -7.70 33.02 0.50
C ASP A 345 -6.23 33.11 0.07
N GLU A 346 -5.29 32.96 0.99
CA GLU A 346 -3.86 33.10 0.70
C GLU A 346 -3.33 31.91 -0.11
N GLY A 347 -3.76 30.69 0.20
CA GLY A 347 -3.45 29.51 -0.60
C GLY A 347 -4.05 29.60 -2.01
N CYS A 348 -5.30 30.06 -2.11
CA CYS A 348 -5.97 30.27 -3.41
C CYS A 348 -5.25 31.32 -4.27
N LYS A 349 -4.84 32.45 -3.68
CA LYS A 349 -4.07 33.50 -4.38
C LYS A 349 -2.70 32.98 -4.86
N ALA A 350 -2.01 32.19 -4.03
CA ALA A 350 -0.72 31.62 -4.40
C ALA A 350 -0.84 30.67 -5.60
N LEU A 351 -1.83 29.76 -5.58
CA LEU A 351 -2.09 28.87 -6.70
C LEU A 351 -2.48 29.63 -7.97
N ALA A 352 -3.39 30.61 -7.86
CA ALA A 352 -3.80 31.43 -9.01
C ALA A 352 -2.62 32.21 -9.62
N THR A 353 -1.70 32.70 -8.78
CA THR A 353 -0.49 33.40 -9.23
C THR A 353 0.44 32.46 -9.99
N ALA A 354 0.74 31.28 -9.42
CA ALA A 354 1.59 30.29 -10.07
C ALA A 354 1.03 29.86 -11.45
N LEU A 355 -0.28 29.61 -11.54
CA LEU A 355 -0.94 29.26 -12.81
C LEU A 355 -0.85 30.39 -13.84
N LYS A 356 -1.01 31.66 -13.41
CA LYS A 356 -0.84 32.83 -14.28
C LYS A 356 0.59 32.98 -14.77
N GLU A 357 1.57 32.55 -13.99
CA GLU A 357 3.00 32.54 -14.34
C GLU A 357 3.42 31.31 -15.19
N GLY A 358 2.48 30.41 -15.52
CA GLY A 358 2.71 29.29 -16.42
C GLY A 358 2.95 27.95 -15.73
N ALA A 359 2.72 27.85 -14.42
CA ALA A 359 2.69 26.55 -13.72
C ALA A 359 1.59 25.65 -14.30
N ALA A 360 1.87 24.34 -14.38
CA ALA A 360 0.94 23.32 -14.89
C ALA A 360 0.21 23.75 -16.20
N PRO A 361 0.94 23.92 -17.32
CA PRO A 361 0.40 24.56 -18.54
C PRO A 361 -0.77 23.80 -19.21
N SER A 362 -0.97 22.53 -18.85
CA SER A 362 -2.05 21.68 -19.37
C SER A 362 -3.32 21.73 -18.51
N LEU A 363 -3.31 22.45 -17.38
CA LEU A 363 -4.39 22.43 -16.39
C LEU A 363 -5.66 23.07 -16.96
N LYS A 364 -6.77 22.32 -16.92
CA LYS A 364 -8.05 22.77 -17.47
C LYS A 364 -8.84 23.51 -16.39
N ALA A 365 -9.26 24.74 -16.67
CA ALA A 365 -10.27 25.42 -15.85
C ALA A 365 -11.59 24.65 -15.99
N ARG A 366 -12.15 24.15 -14.87
CA ARG A 366 -13.46 23.50 -14.87
C ARG A 366 -14.50 24.37 -14.17
N ASP A 367 -15.57 24.64 -14.89
CA ASP A 367 -16.86 25.12 -14.36
C ASP A 367 -17.80 23.92 -14.16
N ALA A 368 -17.79 23.22 -13.01
CA ALA A 368 -18.87 22.27 -12.66
C ALA A 368 -18.75 21.69 -11.24
N PRO A 369 -19.90 21.35 -10.60
CA PRO A 369 -19.98 20.88 -9.22
C PRO A 369 -19.42 19.46 -9.06
N PHE A 370 -18.94 19.18 -7.85
CA PHE A 370 -18.46 17.89 -7.37
C PHE A 370 -19.19 16.70 -8.00
N SER A 371 -18.46 15.88 -8.77
CA SER A 371 -18.97 14.63 -9.31
C SER A 371 -19.20 13.65 -8.18
N THR A 372 -20.47 13.47 -7.80
CA THR A 372 -20.96 12.41 -6.91
C THR A 372 -20.88 11.05 -7.61
N ARG A 373 -19.69 10.43 -7.68
CA ARG A 373 -19.68 8.96 -7.58
C ARG A 373 -19.87 8.64 -6.10
N PRO A 374 -20.81 7.76 -5.72
CA PRO A 374 -20.99 7.39 -4.33
C PRO A 374 -19.74 6.63 -3.87
N PHE A 375 -18.82 7.35 -3.22
CA PHE A 375 -18.02 6.74 -2.16
C PHE A 375 -18.99 6.32 -1.05
N PRO A 376 -18.67 5.28 -0.27
CA PRO A 376 -19.43 4.97 0.93
C PRO A 376 -19.33 6.17 1.89
N ALA A 377 -20.35 7.02 1.87
CA ALA A 377 -20.69 8.07 2.84
C ALA A 377 -19.50 8.79 3.54
N GLN A 378 -18.52 9.30 2.81
CA GLN A 378 -17.33 9.91 3.44
C GLN A 378 -17.50 11.36 3.95
N CYS A 379 -18.58 12.09 3.61
CA CYS A 379 -18.64 13.53 3.91
C CYS A 379 -20.05 14.10 4.23
N SER A 380 -20.92 13.42 5.00
CA SER A 380 -22.21 14.04 5.42
C SER A 380 -22.44 14.15 6.93
N SER A 381 -21.48 13.82 7.79
CA SER A 381 -21.69 13.89 9.25
C SER A 381 -20.54 14.59 9.95
N ARG A 382 -20.45 15.91 9.79
CA ARG A 382 -19.93 16.86 10.79
C ARG A 382 -19.98 18.30 10.25
N LEU A 383 -21.18 18.88 10.23
CA LEU A 383 -21.35 20.31 10.39
C LEU A 383 -22.04 20.50 11.75
N PRO A 384 -21.40 21.07 12.78
CA PRO A 384 -22.15 21.76 13.81
C PRO A 384 -22.75 23.03 13.20
N SER A 385 -24.05 23.19 13.47
CA SER A 385 -24.93 24.30 13.12
C SER A 385 -24.39 25.69 13.43
#